data_AF-A0A2R6FDE6-F1
#
_entry.id   AF-A0A2R6FDE6-F1
#
_cell.length_a   1.000
_cell.length_b   1.000
_cell.length_c   1.000
_cell.angle_alpha   90.00
_cell.angle_beta   90.00
_cell.angle_gamma   90.00
#
_symmetry.space_group_name_H-M   'P 1'
#
loop_
_entity.id
_entity.type
_entity.pdbx_description
1 polymer ?
#
loop_
_entity_poly.entity_id
_entity_poly.type
_entity_poly.pdbx_seq_one_letter_code
_entity_poly.pdbx_strand_id
1 'polypeptide(L)'
;DRTYITAREWAIARLCADFRTETGVEMTKIGENLPELVPFMTDTYTPQAVNQARASFEEKVRKAGATFLYGAMCDFFTAEELDDVMYEATEVAKFLLEVEGVELSVEEELAAEDEISEVMREVRQHSTALRHDEVTCPECGHDIETDQ
;
A
#
# COMPACT_ATOMS: atom_id res chain seq x y z
N ASP A 1 -18.35 -3.34 -0.59
CA ASP A 1 -16.99 -3.49 -1.15
C ASP A 1 -16.12 -2.27 -0.94
N ARG A 2 -15.79 -1.97 0.33
CA ARG A 2 -14.60 -1.19 0.65
C ARG A 2 -13.55 -2.24 1.00
N THR A 3 -12.42 -2.25 0.31
CA THR A 3 -11.35 -3.24 0.52
C THR A 3 -10.67 -2.95 1.86
N TYR A 4 -11.33 -3.28 2.96
CA TYR A 4 -10.73 -3.23 4.27
C TYR A 4 -9.80 -4.43 4.42
N ILE A 5 -8.54 -4.16 4.75
CA ILE A 5 -7.64 -5.18 5.25
C ILE A 5 -8.30 -5.75 6.51
N THR A 6 -8.52 -7.06 6.55
CA THR A 6 -9.08 -7.68 7.76
C THR A 6 -8.01 -7.71 8.84
N ALA A 7 -8.41 -7.66 10.11
CA ALA A 7 -7.49 -7.78 11.24
C ALA A 7 -6.60 -9.05 11.13
N ARG A 8 -7.14 -10.13 10.56
CA ARG A 8 -6.42 -11.36 10.22
C ARG A 8 -5.32 -11.15 9.18
N GLU A 9 -5.62 -10.49 8.07
CA GLU A 9 -4.67 -10.28 6.97
C GLU A 9 -3.51 -9.39 7.40
N TRP A 10 -3.81 -8.29 8.09
CA TRP A 10 -2.81 -7.39 8.64
C TRP A 10 -1.88 -8.11 9.63
N ALA A 11 -2.45 -8.80 10.63
CA ALA A 11 -1.67 -9.50 11.64
C ALA A 11 -0.77 -10.59 11.03
N ILE A 12 -1.30 -11.38 10.08
CA ILE A 12 -0.52 -12.44 9.43
C ILE A 12 0.54 -11.86 8.49
N ALA A 13 0.26 -10.79 7.76
CA ALA A 13 1.24 -10.14 6.90
C ALA A 13 2.43 -9.60 7.71
N ARG A 14 2.16 -8.99 8.87
CA ARG A 14 3.20 -8.49 9.80
C ARG A 14 4.06 -9.62 10.34
N LEU A 15 3.45 -10.68 10.88
CA LEU A 15 4.17 -11.85 11.38
C LEU A 15 4.97 -12.55 10.26
N CYS A 16 4.47 -12.56 9.02
CA CYS A 16 5.21 -13.07 7.88
C CYS A 16 6.45 -12.22 7.54
N ALA A 17 6.48 -10.94 7.91
CA ALA A 17 7.68 -10.11 7.81
C ALA A 17 8.66 -10.40 8.96
N ASP A 18 8.16 -10.49 10.20
CA ASP A 18 9.00 -10.73 11.39
C ASP A 18 9.63 -12.13 11.44
N PHE A 19 8.92 -13.15 10.99
CA PHE A 19 9.38 -14.54 10.96
C PHE A 19 9.97 -14.95 9.60
N ARG A 20 10.43 -13.99 8.81
CA ARG A 20 11.14 -14.25 7.56
C ARG A 20 12.58 -14.67 7.86
N THR A 21 12.99 -15.79 7.29
CA THR A 21 14.34 -16.36 7.38
C THR A 21 14.97 -16.44 5.98
N GLU A 22 16.23 -16.87 5.90
CA GLU A 22 16.91 -17.09 4.62
C GLU A 22 16.22 -18.12 3.71
N THR A 23 15.47 -19.07 4.30
CA THR A 23 14.83 -20.17 3.57
C THR A 23 13.32 -19.97 3.34
N GLY A 24 12.72 -18.92 3.88
CA GLY A 24 11.30 -18.62 3.70
C GLY A 24 10.66 -18.00 4.93
N VAL A 25 9.36 -18.26 5.15
CA VAL A 25 8.63 -17.79 6.34
C VAL A 25 8.19 -18.99 7.16
N GLU A 26 8.39 -18.93 8.49
CA GLU A 26 8.04 -20.01 9.42
C GLU A 26 6.52 -20.10 9.66
N MET A 27 5.74 -20.48 8.63
CA MET A 27 4.27 -20.51 8.66
C MET A 27 3.69 -21.32 9.82
N THR A 28 4.32 -22.45 10.14
CA THR A 28 3.91 -23.31 11.27
C THR A 28 4.04 -22.58 12.59
N LYS A 29 5.18 -21.92 12.81
CA LYS A 29 5.46 -21.19 14.05
C LYS A 29 4.49 -20.02 14.24
N ILE A 30 4.21 -19.28 13.16
CA ILE A 30 3.20 -18.22 13.18
C ILE A 30 1.83 -18.79 13.57
N GLY A 31 1.40 -19.87 12.89
CA GLY A 31 0.06 -20.44 13.09
C GLY A 31 -0.17 -21.02 14.49
N GLU A 32 0.80 -21.75 15.02
CA GLU A 32 0.72 -22.39 16.34
C GLU A 32 0.75 -21.39 17.50
N ASN A 33 1.44 -20.26 17.33
CA ASN A 33 1.62 -19.25 18.39
C ASN A 33 0.73 -18.02 18.20
N LEU A 34 -0.20 -18.04 17.23
CA LEU A 34 -0.99 -16.86 16.87
C LEU A 34 -1.71 -16.19 18.05
N PRO A 35 -2.29 -16.92 19.03
CA PRO A 35 -2.92 -16.30 20.20
C PRO A 35 -1.95 -15.61 21.17
N GLU A 36 -0.68 -16.01 21.16
CA GLU A 36 0.36 -15.36 21.94
C GLU A 36 0.96 -14.16 21.19
N LEU A 37 1.01 -14.24 19.86
CA LEU A 37 1.59 -13.21 18.99
C LEU A 37 0.64 -12.05 18.70
N VAL A 38 -0.69 -12.29 18.71
CA VAL A 38 -1.71 -11.30 18.32
C VAL A 38 -2.86 -11.35 19.33
N PRO A 39 -2.97 -10.36 20.24
CA PRO A 39 -3.88 -10.42 21.41
C PRO A 39 -5.37 -10.66 21.11
N PHE A 40 -5.85 -10.31 19.92
CA PHE A 40 -7.25 -10.54 19.52
C PHE A 40 -7.48 -11.82 18.71
N MET A 41 -6.43 -12.54 18.32
CA MET A 41 -6.56 -13.81 17.57
C MET A 41 -6.62 -14.97 18.56
N THR A 42 -7.81 -15.38 18.99
CA THR A 42 -7.95 -16.38 20.06
C THR A 42 -7.62 -17.82 19.65
N ASP A 43 -7.58 -18.11 18.34
CA ASP A 43 -7.38 -19.46 17.80
C ASP A 43 -6.03 -19.61 17.08
N THR A 44 -5.46 -20.81 17.13
CA THR A 44 -4.31 -21.21 16.31
C THR A 44 -4.71 -21.45 14.86
N TYR A 45 -3.79 -21.22 13.93
CA TYR A 45 -4.03 -21.36 12.50
C TYR A 45 -3.14 -22.47 11.92
N THR A 46 -3.64 -23.18 10.91
CA THR A 46 -2.80 -24.11 10.15
C THR A 46 -1.80 -23.33 9.29
N PRO A 47 -0.64 -23.92 8.93
CA PRO A 47 0.32 -23.29 8.02
C PRO A 47 -0.33 -22.84 6.70
N GLN A 48 -1.29 -23.63 6.19
CA GLN A 48 -2.06 -23.30 4.99
C GLN A 48 -2.93 -22.06 5.19
N ALA A 49 -3.59 -21.92 6.33
CA ALA A 49 -4.41 -20.75 6.63
C ALA A 49 -3.55 -19.47 6.75
N VAL A 50 -2.35 -19.57 7.36
CA VAL A 50 -1.37 -18.48 7.40
C VAL A 50 -0.94 -18.09 5.98
N ASN A 51 -0.56 -19.07 5.15
CA ASN A 51 -0.15 -18.79 3.77
C ASN A 51 -1.28 -18.19 2.92
N GLN A 52 -2.52 -18.63 3.10
CA GLN A 52 -3.68 -18.07 2.41
C GLN A 52 -3.92 -16.61 2.79
N ALA A 53 -3.87 -16.27 4.08
CA ALA A 53 -4.03 -14.90 4.53
C ALA A 53 -2.90 -14.00 4.00
N ARG A 54 -1.65 -14.48 4.01
CA ARG A 54 -0.53 -13.77 3.39
C ARG A 54 -0.76 -13.53 1.89
N ALA A 55 -1.10 -14.57 1.14
CA ALA A 55 -1.32 -14.47 -0.30
C ALA A 55 -2.48 -13.52 -0.64
N SER A 56 -3.56 -13.56 0.14
CA SER A 56 -4.69 -12.66 -0.03
C SER A 56 -4.32 -11.20 0.24
N PHE A 57 -3.52 -10.94 1.28
CA PHE A 57 -2.97 -9.61 1.53
C PHE A 57 -2.09 -9.14 0.38
N GLU A 58 -1.18 -9.99 -0.11
CA GLU A 58 -0.29 -9.66 -1.24
C GLU A 58 -1.08 -9.33 -2.52
N GLU A 59 -2.12 -10.11 -2.84
CA GLU A 59 -2.99 -9.86 -3.99
C GLU A 59 -3.70 -8.50 -3.87
N LYS A 60 -4.22 -8.17 -2.67
CA LYS A 60 -4.85 -6.87 -2.41
C LYS A 60 -3.87 -5.72 -2.59
N VAL A 61 -2.66 -5.82 -2.05
CA VAL A 61 -1.61 -4.80 -2.21
C VAL A 61 -1.29 -4.58 -3.69
N ARG A 62 -1.08 -5.65 -4.45
CA ARG A 62 -0.79 -5.56 -5.90
C ARG A 62 -1.93 -4.89 -6.66
N LYS A 63 -3.18 -5.28 -6.39
CA LYS A 63 -4.37 -4.73 -7.06
C LYS A 63 -4.58 -3.27 -6.70
N ALA A 64 -4.47 -2.90 -5.43
CA ALA A 64 -4.62 -1.53 -4.98
C ALA A 64 -3.51 -0.64 -5.55
N GLY A 65 -2.25 -1.08 -5.50
CA GLY A 65 -1.10 -0.36 -6.05
C GLY A 65 -1.21 -0.13 -7.56
N ALA A 66 -1.58 -1.16 -8.33
CA ALA A 66 -1.80 -1.00 -9.77
C ALA A 66 -2.94 0.00 -10.09
N THR A 67 -4.01 -0.04 -9.31
CA THR A 67 -5.18 0.85 -9.48
C THR A 67 -4.84 2.30 -9.14
N PHE A 68 -4.17 2.50 -8.00
CA PHE A 68 -3.71 3.81 -7.54
C PHE A 68 -2.74 4.44 -8.53
N LEU A 69 -1.69 3.70 -8.90
CA LEU A 69 -0.68 4.20 -9.85
C LEU A 69 -1.30 4.50 -11.20
N TYR A 70 -2.23 3.69 -11.70
CA TYR A 70 -2.94 4.02 -12.93
C TYR A 70 -3.71 5.34 -12.80
N GLY A 71 -4.44 5.57 -11.70
CA GLY A 71 -5.15 6.83 -11.46
C GLY A 71 -4.22 8.04 -11.40
N ALA A 72 -3.12 7.93 -10.65
CA ALA A 72 -2.08 8.96 -10.58
C ALA A 72 -1.45 9.20 -11.97
N MET A 73 -1.17 8.12 -12.71
CA MET A 73 -0.51 8.20 -14.00
C MET A 73 -1.41 8.58 -15.17
N CYS A 74 -2.74 8.59 -15.00
CA CYS A 74 -3.69 9.05 -16.00
C CYS A 74 -4.35 10.40 -15.65
N ASP A 75 -3.80 11.14 -14.66
CA ASP A 75 -4.27 12.49 -14.22
C ASP A 75 -5.76 12.45 -13.91
N PHE A 76 -6.20 11.29 -13.44
CA PHE A 76 -7.53 11.10 -12.89
C PHE A 76 -7.64 11.83 -11.54
N PHE A 77 -6.54 11.85 -10.79
CA PHE A 77 -6.39 12.67 -9.59
C PHE A 77 -5.61 13.93 -9.91
N THR A 78 -6.12 15.08 -9.46
CA THR A 78 -5.33 16.30 -9.34
C THR A 78 -4.21 16.13 -8.31
N ALA A 79 -3.27 17.07 -8.24
CA ALA A 79 -2.21 17.04 -7.23
C ALA A 79 -2.77 17.07 -5.80
N GLU A 80 -3.80 17.89 -5.56
CA GLU A 80 -4.45 18.01 -4.24
C GLU A 80 -5.18 16.72 -3.85
N GLU A 81 -5.92 16.12 -4.78
CA GLU A 81 -6.60 14.83 -4.52
C GLU A 81 -5.61 13.68 -4.30
N LEU A 82 -4.45 13.71 -4.98
CA LEU A 82 -3.40 12.74 -4.75
C LEU A 82 -2.78 12.91 -3.36
N ASP A 83 -2.53 14.14 -2.92
CA ASP A 83 -2.06 14.45 -1.57
C ASP A 83 -3.08 13.97 -0.52
N ASP A 84 -4.37 14.20 -0.72
CA ASP A 84 -5.44 13.74 0.18
C ASP A 84 -5.48 12.21 0.32
N VAL A 85 -5.37 11.48 -0.81
CA VAL A 85 -5.34 10.01 -0.80
C VAL A 85 -4.12 9.49 -0.02
N MET A 86 -2.98 10.16 -0.17
CA MET A 86 -1.73 9.77 0.48
C MET A 86 -1.73 10.10 1.97
N TYR A 87 -2.32 11.23 2.36
CA TYR A 87 -2.59 11.57 3.75
C TYR A 87 -3.47 10.50 4.40
N GLU A 88 -4.62 10.17 3.80
CA GLU A 88 -5.53 9.13 4.35
C GLU A 88 -4.83 7.77 4.47
N ALA A 89 -4.06 7.36 3.44
CA ALA A 89 -3.31 6.12 3.48
C ALA A 89 -2.25 6.09 4.59
N THR A 90 -1.59 7.22 4.84
CA THR A 90 -0.57 7.38 5.89
C THR A 90 -1.19 7.32 7.28
N GLU A 91 -2.31 8.01 7.50
CA GLU A 91 -3.06 7.95 8.76
C GLU A 91 -3.52 6.52 9.09
N VAL A 92 -4.03 5.79 8.10
CA VAL A 92 -4.41 4.39 8.28
C VAL A 92 -3.20 3.52 8.62
N ALA A 93 -2.05 3.75 7.98
CA ALA A 93 -0.83 3.01 8.25
C ALA A 93 -0.29 3.29 9.66
N LYS A 94 -0.25 4.57 10.08
CA LYS A 94 0.17 4.98 11.44
C LYS A 94 -0.74 4.37 12.50
N PHE A 95 -2.06 4.45 12.33
CA PHE A 95 -3.02 3.81 13.24
C PHE A 95 -2.76 2.31 13.38
N LEU A 96 -2.50 1.62 12.28
CA LEU A 96 -2.18 0.19 12.34
C LEU A 96 -0.88 -0.07 13.11
N LEU A 97 0.18 0.72 12.88
CA LEU A 97 1.44 0.60 13.64
C LEU A 97 1.27 0.87 15.14
N GLU A 98 0.46 1.87 15.51
CA GLU A 98 0.13 2.16 16.91
C GLU A 98 -0.61 1.00 17.58
N VAL A 99 -1.53 0.34 16.87
CA VAL A 99 -2.21 -0.87 17.35
C VAL A 99 -1.22 -2.02 17.59
N GLU A 100 -0.08 -2.06 16.89
CA GLU A 100 1.03 -3.00 17.15
C GLU A 100 1.89 -2.61 18.37
N GLY A 101 1.67 -1.44 18.96
CA GLY A 101 2.48 -0.89 20.04
C GLY A 101 3.74 -0.17 19.56
N VAL A 102 3.81 0.23 18.29
CA VAL A 102 4.83 1.17 17.81
C VAL A 102 4.43 2.57 18.26
N GLU A 103 5.27 3.22 19.06
CA GLU A 103 5.12 4.64 19.38
C GLU A 103 5.91 5.46 18.37
N LEU A 104 5.23 6.30 17.59
CA LEU A 104 5.85 7.31 16.74
C LEU A 104 5.84 8.64 17.49
N SER A 105 6.97 9.34 17.50
CA SER A 105 6.98 10.73 17.92
C SER A 105 6.35 11.61 16.84
N VAL A 106 5.80 12.76 17.25
CA VAL A 106 5.25 13.76 16.31
C VAL A 106 6.27 14.15 15.23
N GLU A 107 7.56 14.19 15.57
CA GLU A 107 8.63 14.49 14.62
C GLU A 107 8.82 13.38 13.58
N GLU A 108 8.76 12.11 13.99
CA GLU A 108 8.82 10.96 13.07
C GLU A 108 7.59 10.89 12.16
N GLU A 109 6.41 11.21 12.69
CA GLU A 109 5.19 11.27 11.89
C GLU A 109 5.27 12.34 10.79
N LEU A 110 5.67 13.56 11.16
CA LEU A 110 5.81 14.67 10.21
C LEU A 110 6.88 14.38 9.16
N ALA A 111 8.01 13.79 9.56
CA ALA A 111 9.06 13.41 8.62
C ALA A 111 8.59 12.35 7.62
N ALA A 112 7.82 11.35 8.08
CA ALA A 112 7.27 10.33 7.19
C ALA A 112 6.26 10.93 6.19
N GLU A 113 5.42 11.86 6.64
CA GLU A 113 4.45 12.57 5.78
C GLU A 113 5.17 13.41 4.72
N ASP A 114 6.18 14.20 5.10
CA ASP A 114 6.94 15.04 4.18
C ASP A 114 7.61 14.22 3.07
N GLU A 115 8.28 13.11 3.42
CA GLU A 115 8.93 12.19 2.48
C GLU A 115 7.92 11.54 1.52
N ILE A 116 6.76 11.10 2.04
CA ILE A 116 5.71 10.50 1.22
C ILE A 116 5.16 11.52 0.21
N SER A 117 4.89 12.76 0.66
CA SER A 117 4.43 13.84 -0.20
C SER A 117 5.46 14.22 -1.27
N GLU A 118 6.76 14.23 -0.94
CA GLU A 118 7.83 14.48 -1.90
C GLU A 118 7.86 13.43 -3.02
N VAL A 119 7.88 12.15 -2.65
CA VAL A 119 7.88 11.03 -3.62
C VAL A 119 6.65 11.08 -4.55
N MET A 120 5.49 11.47 -4.02
CA MET A 120 4.26 11.53 -4.84
C MET A 120 4.26 12.70 -5.82
N ARG A 121 4.86 13.83 -5.45
CA ARG A 121 5.11 14.93 -6.39
C ARG A 121 6.03 14.50 -7.52
N GLU A 122 7.08 13.71 -7.24
CA GLU A 122 7.96 13.16 -8.27
C GLU A 122 7.21 12.21 -9.22
N VAL A 123 6.39 11.29 -8.68
CA VAL A 123 5.55 10.38 -9.48
C VAL A 123 4.64 11.16 -10.43
N ARG A 124 4.01 12.24 -9.94
CA ARG A 124 3.16 13.10 -10.76
C ARG A 124 3.96 13.79 -11.87
N GLN A 125 5.09 14.40 -11.54
CA GLN A 125 5.95 15.07 -12.52
C GLN A 125 6.41 14.13 -13.64
N HIS A 126 6.85 12.91 -13.28
CA HIS A 126 7.24 11.89 -14.25
C HIS A 126 6.07 11.40 -15.10
N SER A 127 4.86 11.29 -14.52
CA SER A 127 3.67 10.92 -15.27
C SER A 127 3.27 11.98 -16.30
N THR A 128 3.33 13.26 -15.94
CA THR A 128 3.06 14.36 -16.88
C THR A 128 4.03 14.31 -18.06
N ALA A 129 5.33 14.06 -17.79
CA ALA A 129 6.33 13.90 -18.85
C ALA A 129 6.01 12.75 -19.82
N LEU A 130 5.53 11.60 -19.33
CA LEU A 130 5.16 10.46 -20.17
C LEU A 130 3.93 10.71 -21.06
N ARG A 131 3.14 11.75 -20.79
CA ARG A 131 1.90 12.07 -21.53
C ARG A 131 2.01 13.26 -22.46
N HIS A 132 2.97 14.15 -22.21
CA HIS A 132 3.27 15.26 -23.09
C HIS A 132 4.19 14.88 -24.26
N ASP A 133 4.58 13.60 -24.39
CA ASP A 133 5.07 13.05 -25.65
C ASP A 133 3.87 12.91 -26.62
N GLU A 134 3.62 13.99 -27.37
CA GLU A 134 2.82 14.09 -28.61
C GLU A 134 1.74 13.01 -28.78
N VAL A 135 0.54 13.25 -28.24
CA VAL A 135 -0.62 12.41 -28.55
C VAL A 135 -1.03 12.69 -29.99
N THR A 136 -0.52 11.88 -30.92
CA THR A 136 -0.95 11.90 -32.31
C THR A 136 -2.30 11.20 -32.44
N CYS A 137 -3.31 11.88 -33.00
CA CYS A 137 -4.60 11.27 -33.25
C CYS A 137 -4.45 10.05 -34.19
N PRO A 138 -4.85 8.83 -33.79
CA PRO A 138 -4.66 7.63 -34.61
C PRO A 138 -5.52 7.60 -35.88
N GLU A 139 -6.53 8.47 -35.98
CA GLU A 139 -7.40 8.60 -37.15
C GLU A 139 -6.89 9.62 -38.19
N CYS A 140 -6.21 10.68 -37.76
CA CYS A 140 -5.81 11.77 -38.68
C CYS A 140 -4.34 12.19 -38.60
N GLY A 141 -3.56 11.65 -37.67
CA GLY A 141 -2.13 11.93 -37.52
C GLY A 141 -1.80 13.37 -37.12
N HIS A 142 -2.77 14.12 -36.61
CA HIS A 142 -2.54 15.45 -36.07
C HIS A 142 -2.09 15.35 -34.62
N ASP A 143 -1.09 16.15 -34.25
CA ASP A 143 -0.69 16.33 -32.86
C ASP A 143 -1.82 17.01 -32.10
N ILE A 144 -2.29 16.36 -31.04
CA ILE A 144 -3.26 16.95 -30.14
C ILE A 144 -2.48 17.86 -29.20
N GLU A 145 -2.46 19.15 -29.49
CA GLU A 145 -1.97 20.16 -28.55
C GLU A 145 -2.85 20.10 -27.28
N THR A 146 -2.27 19.64 -26.17
CA THR A 146 -2.91 19.73 -24.86
C THR A 146 -2.72 21.16 -24.37
N ASP A 147 -3.74 22.01 -24.56
CA ASP A 147 -3.77 23.37 -24.00
C ASP A 147 -3.59 23.34 -22.48
N GLN A 148 -2.77 24.28 -21.98
CA GLN A 148 -2.30 24.44 -20.60
C GLN A 148 -3.40 24.65 -19.55
#